data_AF-A0A519QLK6-F1
#
_entry.id   AF-A0A519QLK6-F1
#
_cell.length_a   1.000
_cell.length_b   1.000
_cell.length_c   1.000
_cell.angle_alpha   90.00
_cell.angle_beta   90.00
_cell.angle_gamma   90.00
#
_symmetry.space_group_name_H-M   'P 1'
#
loop_
_entity.id
_entity.type
_entity.pdbx_description
1 polymer ?
#
loop_
_entity_poly.entity_id
_entity_poly.type
_entity_poly.pdbx_seq_one_letter_code
_entity_poly.pdbx_strand_id
1 'polypeptide(L)'
;MVMKLKKSLTFFKEDFLKVFSLTAISTLIRMISGLVSVKVVAIIIGPSGIALIGQLNNFATIIMIVASGGINNGVTKYVAELRNSVEDIKRLLSSALKIVIICSVSSGILLIAFSRYLSELIMLSTAYSYVFVIFGFTIFLYAFNGLIASILNGFKEFKLFVYVNIIGSIFGFIFTLVLVWVC
;
A
#
# COMPACT_ATOMS: atom_id res chain seq x y z
N MET A 1 -5.33 -40.18 24.63
CA MET A 1 -5.85 -39.31 23.54
C MET A 1 -6.15 -37.87 24.00
N VAL A 2 -6.78 -37.66 25.16
CA VAL A 2 -7.17 -36.34 25.70
C VAL A 2 -5.99 -35.38 26.01
N MET A 3 -4.83 -35.89 26.42
CA MET A 3 -3.67 -35.05 26.77
C MET A 3 -2.99 -34.33 25.58
N LYS A 4 -3.02 -34.90 24.37
CA LYS A 4 -2.46 -34.24 23.17
C LYS A 4 -3.35 -33.08 22.71
N LEU A 5 -4.66 -33.21 22.86
CA LEU A 5 -5.64 -32.16 22.53
C LEU A 5 -5.49 -30.94 23.45
N LYS A 6 -5.33 -31.16 24.76
CA LYS A 6 -5.17 -30.06 25.73
C LYS A 6 -3.87 -29.29 25.50
N LYS A 7 -2.76 -29.97 25.20
CA LYS A 7 -1.46 -29.35 24.93
C LYS A 7 -1.44 -28.53 23.64
N SER A 8 -2.16 -28.97 22.60
CA SER A 8 -2.33 -28.18 21.36
C SER A 8 -3.17 -26.91 21.60
N LEU A 9 -4.14 -26.96 22.51
CA LEU A 9 -5.02 -25.84 22.85
C LEU A 9 -4.32 -24.76 23.71
N THR A 10 -3.40 -25.15 24.60
CA THR A 10 -2.60 -24.19 25.37
C THR A 10 -1.51 -23.53 24.54
N PHE A 11 -0.88 -24.26 23.61
CA PHE A 11 0.15 -23.71 22.72
C PHE A 11 -0.44 -22.66 21.76
N PHE A 12 -1.65 -22.90 21.24
CA PHE A 12 -2.37 -21.92 20.41
C PHE A 12 -2.79 -20.67 21.20
N LYS A 13 -3.12 -20.80 22.49
CA LYS A 13 -3.57 -19.69 23.33
C LYS A 13 -2.46 -18.67 23.62
N GLU A 14 -1.26 -19.15 23.97
CA GLU A 14 -0.12 -18.28 24.30
C GLU A 14 0.37 -17.49 23.08
N ASP A 15 0.55 -18.13 21.92
CA ASP A 15 0.98 -17.46 20.69
C ASP A 15 -0.10 -16.53 20.12
N PHE A 16 -1.37 -16.93 20.16
CA PHE A 16 -2.46 -16.09 19.68
C PHE A 16 -2.68 -14.86 20.54
N LEU A 17 -2.62 -14.98 21.89
CA LEU A 17 -2.71 -13.83 22.79
C LEU A 17 -1.54 -12.87 22.62
N LYS A 18 -0.33 -13.40 22.38
CA LYS A 18 0.87 -12.60 22.15
C LYS A 18 0.79 -11.85 20.82
N VAL A 19 0.43 -12.54 19.73
CA VAL A 19 0.25 -11.92 18.40
C VAL A 19 -0.91 -10.92 18.41
N PHE A 20 -2.03 -11.23 19.06
CA PHE A 20 -3.16 -10.33 19.21
C PHE A 20 -2.77 -9.08 20.02
N SER A 21 -2.06 -9.26 21.14
CA SER A 21 -1.57 -8.15 21.97
C SER A 21 -0.57 -7.26 21.22
N LEU A 22 0.40 -7.84 20.51
CA LEU A 22 1.33 -7.09 19.66
C LEU A 22 0.62 -6.34 18.53
N THR A 23 -0.39 -6.95 17.91
CA THR A 23 -1.17 -6.33 16.83
C THR A 23 -2.06 -5.19 17.37
N ALA A 24 -2.66 -5.38 18.54
CA ALA A 24 -3.47 -4.37 19.22
C ALA A 24 -2.61 -3.17 19.64
N ILE A 25 -1.44 -3.41 20.24
CA ILE A 25 -0.47 -2.36 20.60
C ILE A 25 0.01 -1.63 19.34
N SER A 26 0.36 -2.36 18.28
CA SER A 26 0.77 -1.74 17.01
C SER A 26 -0.33 -0.88 16.40
N THR A 27 -1.58 -1.32 16.49
CA THR A 27 -2.74 -0.56 16.00
C THR A 27 -2.99 0.70 16.83
N LEU A 28 -2.87 0.60 18.16
CA LEU A 28 -2.98 1.74 19.08
C LEU A 28 -1.89 2.78 18.81
N ILE A 29 -0.63 2.36 18.69
CA ILE A 29 0.48 3.26 18.35
C ILE A 29 0.20 3.95 17.01
N ARG A 30 -0.23 3.20 15.99
CA ARG A 30 -0.57 3.75 14.68
C ARG A 30 -1.71 4.77 14.75
N MET A 31 -2.73 4.52 15.57
CA MET A 31 -3.82 5.46 15.81
C MET A 31 -3.33 6.74 16.49
N ILE A 32 -2.52 6.62 17.55
CA ILE A 32 -2.00 7.78 18.29
C ILE A 32 -1.08 8.60 17.38
N SER A 33 -0.14 7.97 16.67
CA SER A 33 0.74 8.66 15.72
C SER A 33 -0.04 9.34 14.59
N GLY A 34 -1.11 8.70 14.10
CA GLY A 34 -2.02 9.29 13.13
C GLY A 34 -2.71 10.54 13.66
N LEU A 35 -3.26 10.47 14.88
CA LEU A 35 -3.91 11.61 15.54
C LEU A 35 -2.95 12.77 15.78
N VAL A 36 -1.73 12.51 16.27
CA VAL A 36 -0.71 13.53 16.48
C VAL A 36 -0.33 14.20 15.16
N SER A 37 -0.12 13.43 14.09
CA SER A 37 0.21 13.96 12.77
C SER A 37 -0.89 14.88 12.24
N VAL A 38 -2.15 14.45 12.33
CA VAL A 38 -3.30 15.27 11.94
C VAL A 38 -3.36 16.56 12.77
N LYS A 39 -3.10 16.48 14.09
CA LYS A 39 -3.11 17.66 14.96
C LYS A 39 -2.00 18.66 14.63
N VAL A 40 -0.78 18.19 14.39
CA VAL A 40 0.37 19.03 14.04
C VAL A 40 0.13 19.75 12.71
N VAL A 41 -0.34 19.02 11.71
CA VAL A 41 -0.68 19.59 10.41
C VAL A 41 -1.83 20.61 10.52
N ALA A 42 -2.80 20.38 11.43
CA ALA A 42 -3.91 21.31 11.67
C ALA A 42 -3.44 22.65 12.23
N ILE A 43 -2.42 22.62 13.08
CA ILE A 43 -1.84 23.84 13.67
C ILE A 43 -1.04 24.62 12.62
N ILE A 44 -0.36 23.93 11.69
CA ILE A 44 0.51 24.56 10.69
C ILE A 44 -0.27 25.07 9.47
N ILE A 45 -1.20 24.27 8.93
CA ILE A 45 -1.90 24.55 7.66
C ILE A 45 -3.33 25.09 7.91
N GLY A 46 -3.85 24.92 9.13
CA GLY A 46 -5.21 25.29 9.50
C GLY A 46 -6.25 24.19 9.21
N PRO A 47 -7.50 24.36 9.69
CA PRO A 47 -8.56 23.37 9.56
C PRO A 47 -8.95 23.05 8.11
N SER A 48 -8.86 24.06 7.23
CA SER A 48 -9.12 23.92 5.79
C SER A 48 -8.09 23.02 5.10
N GLY A 49 -6.81 23.12 5.47
CA GLY A 49 -5.74 22.26 4.96
C GLY A 49 -5.90 20.79 5.35
N ILE A 50 -6.35 20.51 6.58
CA ILE A 50 -6.64 19.15 7.02
C ILE A 50 -7.80 18.52 6.27
N ALA A 51 -8.86 19.29 6.01
CA ALA A 51 -9.98 18.82 5.21
C ALA A 51 -9.54 18.42 3.79
N LEU A 52 -8.64 19.20 3.19
CA LEU A 52 -8.05 18.90 1.88
C LEU A 52 -7.18 17.63 1.89
N ILE A 53 -6.33 17.47 2.90
CA ILE A 53 -5.46 16.29 3.04
C ILE A 53 -6.30 15.02 3.30
N GLY A 54 -7.38 15.13 4.05
CA GLY A 54 -8.33 14.03 4.27
C GLY A 54 -9.03 13.61 2.97
N GLN A 55 -9.52 14.57 2.19
CA GLN A 55 -10.12 14.31 0.88
C GLN A 55 -9.11 13.67 -0.08
N LEU A 56 -7.89 14.19 -0.13
CA LEU A 56 -6.81 13.62 -0.94
C LEU A 56 -6.47 12.19 -0.51
N ASN A 57 -6.43 11.88 0.79
CA ASN A 57 -6.19 10.52 1.29
C ASN A 57 -7.29 9.55 0.89
N ASN A 58 -8.56 9.95 1.01
CA ASN A 58 -9.68 9.12 0.59
C ASN A 58 -9.64 8.86 -0.92
N PHE A 59 -9.38 9.91 -1.70
CA PHE A 59 -9.21 9.79 -3.14
C PHE A 59 -8.03 8.88 -3.52
N ALA A 60 -6.87 9.09 -2.90
CA ALA A 60 -5.67 8.28 -3.10
C ALA A 60 -5.96 6.79 -2.82
N THR A 61 -6.69 6.49 -1.75
CA THR A 61 -7.08 5.12 -1.42
C THR A 61 -7.95 4.49 -2.51
N ILE A 62 -8.97 5.20 -2.98
CA ILE A 62 -9.87 4.73 -4.04
C ILE A 62 -9.10 4.49 -5.33
N ILE A 63 -8.31 5.48 -5.76
CA ILE A 63 -7.61 5.40 -7.04
C ILE A 63 -6.52 4.33 -7.02
N MET A 64 -5.89 4.07 -5.87
CA MET A 64 -4.94 2.97 -5.71
C MET A 64 -5.62 1.59 -5.83
N ILE A 65 -6.84 1.42 -5.31
CA ILE A 65 -7.60 0.18 -5.49
C ILE A 65 -7.94 -0.01 -6.98
N VAL A 66 -8.38 1.04 -7.66
CA VAL A 66 -8.69 1.01 -9.09
C VAL A 66 -7.44 0.73 -9.93
N ALA A 67 -6.33 1.40 -9.64
CA ALA A 67 -5.05 1.25 -10.35
C ALA A 67 -4.46 -0.15 -10.18
N SER A 68 -4.67 -0.78 -9.04
CA SER A 68 -4.28 -2.19 -8.81
C SER A 68 -5.35 -3.19 -9.26
N GLY A 69 -6.47 -2.74 -9.84
CA GLY A 69 -7.58 -3.59 -10.27
C GLY A 69 -8.26 -4.36 -9.13
N GLY A 70 -8.02 -3.97 -7.87
CA GLY A 70 -8.52 -4.69 -6.69
C GLY A 70 -7.95 -6.10 -6.50
N ILE A 71 -6.94 -6.51 -7.29
CA ILE A 71 -6.49 -7.91 -7.32
C ILE A 71 -5.52 -8.27 -6.19
N ASN A 72 -5.01 -7.29 -5.45
CA ASN A 72 -4.01 -7.48 -4.39
C ASN A 72 -4.39 -8.59 -3.37
N ASN A 73 -5.64 -8.59 -2.91
CA ASN A 73 -6.13 -9.61 -1.98
C ASN A 73 -6.29 -10.99 -2.66
N GLY A 74 -6.74 -11.01 -3.91
CA GLY A 74 -6.87 -12.24 -4.70
C GLY A 74 -5.50 -12.88 -4.95
N VAL A 75 -4.52 -12.10 -5.40
CA VAL A 75 -3.14 -12.56 -5.60
C VAL A 75 -2.56 -13.13 -4.31
N THR A 76 -2.74 -12.45 -3.18
CA THR A 76 -2.27 -12.93 -1.87
C THR A 76 -2.87 -14.31 -1.54
N LYS A 77 -4.16 -14.50 -1.77
CA LYS A 77 -4.87 -15.77 -1.53
C LYS A 77 -4.41 -16.89 -2.46
N TYR A 78 -4.40 -16.65 -3.76
CA TYR A 78 -4.02 -17.66 -4.75
C TYR A 78 -2.53 -18.04 -4.62
N VAL A 79 -1.65 -17.08 -4.35
CA VAL A 79 -0.22 -17.40 -4.11
C VAL A 79 -0.06 -18.28 -2.85
N ALA A 80 -0.87 -18.06 -1.81
CA ALA A 80 -0.85 -18.89 -0.61
C ALA A 80 -1.38 -20.32 -0.86
N GLU A 81 -2.40 -20.48 -1.71
CA GLU A 81 -2.99 -21.79 -2.06
C GLU A 81 -2.11 -22.59 -3.05
N LEU A 82 -1.50 -21.94 -4.04
CA LEU A 82 -0.72 -22.58 -5.10
C LEU A 82 0.79 -22.74 -4.79
N ARG A 83 1.22 -22.55 -3.53
CA ARG A 83 2.64 -22.59 -3.12
C ARG A 83 3.41 -23.84 -3.59
N ASN A 84 2.72 -24.95 -3.82
CA ASN A 84 3.33 -26.24 -4.20
C ASN A 84 3.65 -26.40 -5.70
N SER A 85 3.12 -25.52 -6.57
CA SER A 85 3.30 -25.61 -8.01
C SER A 85 3.94 -24.33 -8.58
N VAL A 86 5.25 -24.37 -8.85
CA VAL A 86 6.02 -23.21 -9.37
C VAL A 86 5.46 -22.70 -10.70
N GLU A 87 4.95 -23.59 -11.53
CA GLU A 87 4.47 -23.28 -12.88
C GLU A 87 3.12 -22.53 -12.86
N ASP A 88 2.21 -22.92 -11.97
CA ASP A 88 0.93 -22.24 -11.78
C ASP A 88 1.10 -20.86 -11.14
N ILE A 89 2.04 -20.72 -10.19
CA ILE A 89 2.38 -19.42 -9.62
C ILE A 89 2.91 -18.47 -10.69
N LYS A 90 3.81 -18.93 -11.57
CA LYS A 90 4.35 -18.09 -12.66
C LYS A 90 3.24 -17.60 -13.61
N ARG A 91 2.27 -18.46 -13.93
CA ARG A 91 1.10 -18.09 -14.74
C ARG A 91 0.23 -17.06 -14.01
N LEU A 92 -0.06 -17.28 -12.73
CA LEU A 92 -0.83 -16.35 -11.90
C LEU A 92 -0.16 -14.97 -11.82
N LEU A 93 1.16 -14.95 -11.58
CA LEU A 93 1.95 -13.71 -11.50
C LEU A 93 1.93 -12.94 -12.81
N SER A 94 2.12 -13.65 -13.93
CA SER A 94 2.14 -13.04 -15.25
C SER A 94 0.79 -12.41 -15.60
N SER A 95 -0.31 -13.06 -15.23
CA SER A 95 -1.66 -12.52 -15.39
C SER A 95 -1.90 -11.32 -14.48
N ALA A 96 -1.52 -11.41 -13.21
CA ALA A 96 -1.68 -10.32 -12.24
C ALA A 96 -0.88 -9.08 -12.63
N LEU A 97 0.37 -9.26 -13.09
CA LEU A 97 1.22 -8.19 -13.60
C LEU A 97 0.58 -7.49 -14.81
N LYS A 98 0.07 -8.24 -15.78
CA LYS A 98 -0.61 -7.65 -16.95
C LYS A 98 -1.82 -6.82 -16.53
N ILE A 99 -2.65 -7.33 -15.62
CA ILE A 99 -3.84 -6.61 -15.13
C ILE A 99 -3.42 -5.31 -14.43
N VAL A 100 -2.45 -5.37 -13.51
CA VAL A 100 -1.97 -4.19 -12.79
C VAL A 100 -1.37 -3.16 -13.74
N ILE A 101 -0.58 -3.58 -14.73
CA ILE A 101 -0.01 -2.65 -15.72
C ILE A 101 -1.13 -1.96 -16.52
N ILE A 102 -2.10 -2.72 -17.01
CA ILE A 102 -3.21 -2.15 -17.81
C ILE A 102 -4.06 -1.21 -16.96
N CYS A 103 -4.46 -1.62 -15.75
CA CYS A 103 -5.26 -0.81 -14.84
C CYS A 103 -4.52 0.44 -14.36
N SER A 104 -3.23 0.32 -14.02
CA SER A 104 -2.45 1.45 -13.52
C SER A 104 -2.14 2.47 -14.62
N VAL A 105 -1.76 2.02 -15.82
CA VAL A 105 -1.52 2.91 -16.96
C VAL A 105 -2.81 3.61 -17.38
N SER A 106 -3.93 2.89 -17.50
CA SER A 106 -5.22 3.51 -17.81
C SER A 106 -5.65 4.51 -16.74
N SER A 107 -5.53 4.16 -15.46
CA SER A 107 -5.85 5.07 -14.35
C SER A 107 -4.94 6.31 -14.31
N GLY A 108 -3.64 6.16 -14.62
CA GLY A 108 -2.68 7.26 -14.68
C GLY A 108 -2.98 8.24 -15.82
N ILE A 109 -3.33 7.72 -17.00
CA ILE A 109 -3.76 8.54 -18.15
C ILE A 109 -5.04 9.31 -17.81
N LEU A 110 -6.03 8.65 -17.20
CA LEU A 110 -7.27 9.29 -16.73
C LEU A 110 -6.98 10.39 -15.71
N LEU A 111 -6.08 10.15 -14.76
CA LEU A 111 -5.65 11.12 -13.75
C LEU A 111 -5.01 12.37 -14.38
N ILE A 112 -4.15 12.19 -15.37
CA ILE A 112 -3.46 13.31 -16.04
C ILE A 112 -4.46 14.08 -16.91
N ALA A 113 -5.27 13.38 -17.71
CA ALA A 113 -6.24 13.98 -18.61
C ALA A 113 -7.33 14.78 -17.88
N PHE A 114 -7.82 14.25 -16.75
CA PHE A 114 -8.85 14.90 -15.93
C PHE A 114 -8.28 15.65 -14.71
N SER A 115 -6.96 15.90 -14.66
CA SER A 115 -6.28 16.50 -13.51
C SER A 115 -6.93 17.79 -13.01
N ARG A 116 -7.34 18.67 -13.94
CA ARG A 116 -8.02 19.94 -13.62
C ARG A 116 -9.42 19.74 -13.02
N TYR A 117 -10.19 18.81 -13.59
CA TYR A 117 -11.54 18.47 -13.10
C TYR A 117 -11.48 17.80 -11.73
N LEU A 118 -10.53 16.88 -11.53
CA LEU A 118 -10.30 16.22 -10.24
C LEU A 118 -9.83 17.21 -9.17
N SER A 119 -8.97 18.17 -9.52
CA SER A 119 -8.53 19.22 -8.58
C SER A 119 -9.68 20.09 -8.11
N GLU A 120 -10.59 20.45 -9.01
CA GLU A 120 -11.77 21.26 -8.67
C GLU A 120 -12.79 20.46 -7.86
N LEU A 121 -12.99 19.17 -8.18
CA LEU A 121 -13.95 18.30 -7.50
C LEU A 121 -13.48 17.83 -6.11
N ILE A 122 -12.20 17.51 -5.95
CA ILE A 122 -11.62 16.93 -4.71
C ILE A 122 -11.01 18.02 -3.81
N MET A 123 -10.40 19.06 -4.39
CA MET A 123 -9.72 20.11 -3.63
C MET A 123 -10.43 21.47 -3.69
N LEU A 124 -11.57 21.58 -4.39
CA LEU A 124 -12.36 22.82 -4.49
C LEU A 124 -11.53 24.02 -4.99
N SER A 125 -10.39 23.76 -5.65
CA SER A 125 -9.43 24.76 -6.09
C SER A 125 -8.58 24.21 -7.23
N THR A 126 -8.42 25.00 -8.29
CA THR A 126 -7.62 24.64 -9.48
C THR A 126 -6.11 24.70 -9.24
N ALA A 127 -5.67 25.30 -8.13
CA ALA A 127 -4.26 25.48 -7.79
C ALA A 127 -3.50 24.14 -7.58
N TYR A 128 -4.23 23.06 -7.28
CA TYR A 128 -3.63 21.75 -6.97
C TYR A 128 -3.59 20.78 -8.16
N SER A 129 -3.87 21.23 -9.38
CA SER A 129 -3.86 20.36 -10.57
C SER A 129 -2.52 19.63 -10.77
N TYR A 130 -1.40 20.24 -10.36
CA TYR A 130 -0.07 19.62 -10.41
C TYR A 130 0.04 18.35 -9.56
N VAL A 131 -0.67 18.29 -8.42
CA VAL A 131 -0.66 17.14 -7.51
C VAL A 131 -1.23 15.91 -8.21
N PHE A 132 -2.32 16.08 -8.97
CA PHE A 132 -2.96 15.00 -9.72
C PHE A 132 -2.10 14.51 -10.89
N VAL A 133 -1.36 15.40 -11.56
CA VAL A 133 -0.40 15.01 -12.60
C VAL A 133 0.73 14.15 -12.01
N ILE A 134 1.30 14.56 -10.88
CA ILE A 134 2.33 13.76 -10.18
C ILE A 134 1.75 12.44 -9.68
N PHE A 135 0.53 12.43 -9.15
CA PHE A 135 -0.17 11.21 -8.77
C PHE A 135 -0.34 10.28 -9.98
N GLY A 136 -0.72 10.80 -11.14
CA GLY A 136 -0.86 10.03 -12.38
C GLY A 136 0.43 9.34 -12.82
N PHE A 137 1.59 9.98 -12.64
CA PHE A 137 2.89 9.34 -12.90
C PHE A 137 3.30 8.32 -11.83
N THR A 138 3.06 8.65 -10.56
CA THR A 138 3.50 7.80 -9.43
C THR A 138 2.58 6.61 -9.19
N ILE A 139 1.34 6.62 -9.67
CA ILE A 139 0.36 5.56 -9.41
C ILE A 139 0.75 4.21 -10.01
N PHE A 140 1.45 4.23 -11.15
CA PHE A 140 2.03 3.01 -11.74
C PHE A 140 3.02 2.34 -10.79
N LEU A 141 3.95 3.13 -10.26
CA LEU A 141 4.96 2.66 -9.33
C LEU A 141 4.31 2.15 -8.04
N TYR A 142 3.27 2.84 -7.57
CA TYR A 142 2.50 2.44 -6.40
C TYR A 142 1.79 1.10 -6.62
N ALA A 143 1.06 0.94 -7.73
CA ALA A 143 0.32 -0.28 -8.04
C ALA A 143 1.27 -1.49 -8.20
N PHE A 144 2.44 -1.26 -8.81
CA PHE A 144 3.49 -2.27 -8.92
C PHE A 144 4.06 -2.67 -7.56
N ASN A 145 4.35 -1.69 -6.69
CA ASN A 145 4.82 -1.94 -5.34
C ASN A 145 3.78 -2.72 -4.51
N GLY A 146 2.49 -2.36 -4.63
CA GLY A 146 1.39 -3.06 -3.99
C GLY A 146 1.28 -4.53 -4.44
N LEU A 147 1.42 -4.80 -5.73
CA LEU A 147 1.40 -6.16 -6.26
C LEU A 147 2.57 -7.01 -5.71
N ILE A 148 3.78 -6.46 -5.69
CA ILE A 148 4.96 -7.11 -5.09
C ILE A 148 4.68 -7.44 -3.62
N ALA A 149 4.16 -6.49 -2.86
CA ALA A 149 3.79 -6.71 -1.46
C ALA A 149 2.75 -7.82 -1.31
N SER A 150 1.71 -7.87 -2.15
CA SER A 150 0.70 -8.93 -2.12
C SER A 150 1.25 -10.32 -2.45
N ILE A 151 2.12 -10.44 -3.45
CA ILE A 151 2.80 -11.70 -3.79
C ILE A 151 3.60 -12.19 -2.58
N LEU A 152 4.34 -11.29 -1.96
CA LEU A 152 5.24 -11.62 -0.87
C LEU A 152 4.49 -11.93 0.43
N ASN A 153 3.38 -11.24 0.69
CA ASN A 153 2.44 -11.61 1.74
C ASN A 153 1.87 -13.02 1.52
N GLY A 154 1.59 -13.40 0.27
CA GLY A 154 1.06 -14.73 -0.09
C GLY A 154 2.05 -15.88 0.17
N PHE A 155 3.35 -15.65 -0.07
CA PHE A 155 4.38 -16.67 0.14
C PHE A 155 4.72 -16.93 1.62
N LYS A 156 4.34 -16.05 2.56
CA LYS A 156 4.76 -16.05 3.98
C LYS A 156 6.29 -16.08 4.21
N GLU A 157 7.10 -15.99 3.16
CA GLU A 157 8.56 -15.87 3.20
C GLU A 157 8.94 -14.38 3.31
N PHE A 158 8.77 -13.84 4.52
CA PHE A 158 9.01 -12.42 4.85
C PHE A 158 10.45 -11.94 4.53
N LYS A 159 11.43 -12.86 4.43
CA LYS A 159 12.86 -12.54 4.30
C LYS A 159 13.24 -11.95 2.93
N LEU A 160 12.70 -12.48 1.83
CA LEU A 160 13.02 -11.97 0.49
C LEU A 160 12.30 -10.63 0.22
N PHE A 161 11.10 -10.45 0.81
CA PHE A 161 10.34 -9.19 0.76
C PHE A 161 11.09 -8.04 1.40
N VAL A 162 11.57 -8.27 2.62
CA VAL A 162 12.35 -7.28 3.36
C VAL A 162 13.63 -6.96 2.61
N TYR A 163 14.31 -7.94 1.99
CA TYR A 163 15.51 -7.67 1.19
C TYR A 163 15.24 -6.79 -0.04
N VAL A 164 14.20 -7.09 -0.83
CA VAL A 164 13.85 -6.28 -2.02
C VAL A 164 13.37 -4.89 -1.61
N ASN A 165 12.59 -4.77 -0.53
CA ASN A 165 12.11 -3.49 -0.04
C ASN A 165 13.24 -2.63 0.58
N ILE A 166 14.19 -3.25 1.29
CA ILE A 166 15.38 -2.58 1.81
C ILE A 166 16.27 -2.09 0.66
N ILE A 167 16.54 -2.93 -0.36
CA ILE A 167 17.33 -2.51 -1.53
C ILE A 167 16.62 -1.37 -2.27
N GLY A 168 15.31 -1.49 -2.50
CA GLY A 168 14.50 -0.45 -3.13
C GLY A 168 14.46 0.85 -2.32
N SER A 169 14.37 0.78 -1.00
CA SER A 169 14.40 1.94 -0.11
C SER A 169 15.77 2.60 -0.06
N ILE A 170 16.86 1.81 -0.05
CA ILE A 170 18.23 2.32 -0.13
C ILE A 170 18.47 3.02 -1.47
N PHE A 171 18.02 2.44 -2.59
CA PHE A 171 18.08 3.08 -3.89
C PHE A 171 17.26 4.36 -3.93
N GLY A 172 16.02 4.34 -3.41
CA GLY A 172 15.17 5.53 -3.34
C GLY A 172 15.77 6.63 -2.46
N PHE A 173 16.40 6.26 -1.34
CA PHE A 173 17.07 7.19 -0.44
C PHE A 173 18.31 7.82 -1.08
N ILE A 174 19.15 7.01 -1.74
CA ILE A 174 20.30 7.50 -2.51
C ILE A 174 19.86 8.41 -3.65
N PHE A 175 18.81 8.04 -4.39
CA PHE A 175 18.28 8.86 -5.47
C PHE A 175 17.74 10.19 -4.94
N THR A 176 17.04 10.18 -3.81
CA THR A 176 16.54 11.40 -3.16
C THR A 176 17.69 12.28 -2.67
N LEU A 177 18.73 11.70 -2.07
CA LEU A 177 19.92 12.43 -1.65
C LEU A 177 20.65 13.07 -2.82
N VAL A 178 20.81 12.35 -3.94
CA VAL A 178 21.43 12.89 -5.15
C VAL A 178 20.60 14.04 -5.72
N LEU A 179 19.27 13.89 -5.78
CA LEU A 179 18.38 14.91 -6.33
C LEU A 179 18.37 16.18 -5.46
N VAL A 180 18.40 16.03 -4.13
CA VAL A 180 18.47 17.15 -3.18
C VAL A 180 19.83 17.84 -3.22
N TRP A 181 20.91 17.11 -3.53
CA TRP A 181 22.25 17.71 -3.65
C TRP A 181 22.47 18.40 -5.01
N VAL A 182 21.69 18.02 -6.04
CA VAL A 182 21.72 18.60 -7.39
C VAL A 182 20.79 19.81 -7.55
N CYS A 183 19.75 19.93 -6.73
CA CYS A 183 18.87 21.12 -6.63
C CYS A 183 19.42 22.15 -5.65
#